data_AF-A0A919X5N6-F1
#
_entry.id   AF-A0A919X5N6-F1
#
_cell.length_a   1.000
_cell.length_b   1.000
_cell.length_c   1.000
_cell.angle_alpha   90.00
_cell.angle_beta   90.00
_cell.angle_gamma   90.00
#
_symmetry.space_group_name_H-M   'P 1'
#
loop_
_entity.id
_entity.type
_entity.pdbx_description
1 polymer ?
#
loop_
_entity_poly.entity_id
_entity_poly.type
_entity_poly.pdbx_seq_one_letter_code
_entity_poly.pdbx_strand_id
1 'polypeptide(L)'
;MLIQVIIGILFFIGVYILISDEQKWLQMVTSCYFILVTIIFVIGYINLLNSIQSPELGDISTLQDWVYLFGYLYSVPLMIVSAYIWVPYPKKYETLKARVSMISIILFIIMTVGHFLNLFFRVLFFGVA
;
A
#
# COMPACT_ATOMS: atom_id res chain seq x y z
N MET A 1 0.42 -6.27 17.41
CA MET A 1 -0.82 -6.98 17.02
C MET A 1 -2.04 -6.06 16.97
N LEU A 2 -2.61 -5.56 18.09
CA LEU A 2 -3.82 -4.71 18.05
C LEU A 2 -3.66 -3.47 17.14
N ILE A 3 -2.55 -2.74 17.28
CA ILE A 3 -2.28 -1.54 16.48
C ILE A 3 -2.14 -1.85 14.98
N GLN A 4 -1.54 -2.99 14.63
CA GLN A 4 -1.38 -3.45 13.24
C GLN A 4 -2.74 -3.77 12.62
N VAL A 5 -3.65 -4.40 13.39
CA VAL A 5 -5.01 -4.69 12.95
C VAL A 5 -5.80 -3.40 12.71
N ILE A 6 -5.75 -2.44 13.65
CA ILE A 6 -6.43 -1.14 13.50
C ILE A 6 -5.94 -0.42 12.25
N ILE A 7 -4.62 -0.39 12.04
CA ILE A 7 -4.02 0.29 10.89
C ILE A 7 -4.36 -0.43 9.58
N GLY A 8 -4.41 -1.77 9.57
CA GLY A 8 -4.91 -2.53 8.43
C GLY A 8 -6.35 -2.18 8.08
N ILE A 9 -7.23 -2.07 9.07
CA ILE A 9 -8.63 -1.66 8.85
C ILE A 9 -8.70 -0.24 8.27
N LEU A 10 -7.95 0.71 8.84
CA LEU A 10 -7.90 2.08 8.34
C LEU A 10 -7.36 2.16 6.90
N PHE A 11 -6.37 1.34 6.56
CA PHE A 11 -5.87 1.21 5.20
C PHE A 11 -6.98 0.77 4.23
N PHE A 12 -7.74 -0.27 4.56
CA PHE A 12 -8.84 -0.74 3.73
C PHE A 12 -9.96 0.30 3.59
N ILE A 13 -10.28 1.03 4.66
CA ILE A 13 -11.23 2.14 4.60
C ILE A 13 -10.71 3.24 3.65
N GLY A 14 -9.43 3.60 3.75
CA GLY A 14 -8.80 4.57 2.86
C GLY A 14 -8.85 4.14 1.39
N VAL A 15 -8.53 2.87 1.10
CA VAL A 15 -8.64 2.31 -0.25
C VAL A 15 -10.08 2.33 -0.75
N TYR A 16 -11.04 1.96 0.10
CA TYR A 16 -12.46 1.98 -0.25
C TYR A 16 -12.95 3.39 -0.59
N ILE A 17 -12.61 4.39 0.24
CA ILE A 17 -12.96 5.80 -0.02
C ILE A 17 -12.29 6.29 -1.30
N LEU A 18 -11.03 5.90 -1.54
CA LEU A 18 -10.31 6.32 -2.74
C LEU A 18 -11.02 5.87 -4.03
N ILE A 19 -11.57 4.65 -4.03
CA ILE A 19 -12.18 4.05 -5.23
C ILE A 19 -13.71 4.14 -5.26
N SER A 20 -14.37 4.69 -4.23
CA SER A 20 -15.84 4.59 -4.07
C SER A 20 -16.63 5.20 -5.22
N ASP A 21 -16.07 6.24 -5.84
CA ASP A 21 -16.71 6.99 -6.94
C ASP A 21 -16.31 6.47 -8.33
N GLU A 22 -15.43 5.45 -8.38
CA GLU A 22 -14.92 4.88 -9.63
C GLU A 22 -15.83 3.80 -10.22
N GLN A 23 -15.53 3.35 -11.45
CA GLN A 23 -16.29 2.28 -12.09
C GLN A 23 -16.28 0.99 -11.24
N LYS A 24 -17.44 0.31 -11.16
CA LYS A 24 -17.62 -0.92 -10.36
C LYS A 24 -16.54 -1.98 -10.59
N TRP A 25 -16.06 -2.12 -11.82
CA TRP A 25 -14.99 -3.05 -12.15
C TRP A 25 -13.67 -2.68 -11.46
N LEU A 26 -13.26 -1.40 -11.49
CA LEU A 26 -12.05 -0.94 -10.82
C LEU A 26 -12.17 -1.12 -9.30
N GLN A 27 -13.35 -0.85 -8.73
CA GLN A 27 -13.61 -1.08 -7.32
C GLN A 27 -13.41 -2.56 -6.93
N MET A 28 -14.01 -3.46 -7.70
CA MET A 28 -13.97 -4.90 -7.43
C MET A 28 -12.56 -5.46 -7.59
N VAL A 29 -11.87 -5.10 -8.67
CA VAL A 29 -10.50 -5.56 -8.94
C VAL A 29 -9.54 -5.06 -7.86
N THR A 30 -9.61 -3.77 -7.51
CA THR A 30 -8.72 -3.18 -6.50
C THR A 30 -8.98 -3.78 -5.12
N SER A 31 -10.25 -3.92 -4.73
CA SER A 31 -10.60 -4.54 -3.44
C SER A 31 -10.16 -6.00 -3.37
N CYS A 32 -10.45 -6.78 -4.41
CA CYS A 32 -10.06 -8.19 -4.49
C CYS A 32 -8.54 -8.34 -4.41
N TYR A 33 -7.79 -7.50 -5.13
CA TYR A 33 -6.33 -7.48 -5.08
C TYR A 33 -5.81 -7.26 -3.65
N PHE A 34 -6.24 -6.19 -2.97
CA PHE A 34 -5.74 -5.91 -1.61
C PHE A 34 -6.18 -6.93 -0.57
N ILE A 35 -7.38 -7.51 -0.70
CA ILE A 35 -7.84 -8.61 0.15
C ILE A 35 -6.93 -9.83 -0.02
N LEU A 36 -6.68 -10.25 -1.26
CA LEU A 36 -5.82 -11.41 -1.55
C LEU A 36 -4.39 -11.18 -1.05
N VAL A 37 -3.80 -10.02 -1.34
CA VAL A 37 -2.47 -9.65 -0.86
C VAL A 37 -2.41 -9.71 0.67
N THR A 38 -3.45 -9.25 1.36
CA THR A 38 -3.53 -9.30 2.83
C THR A 38 -3.61 -10.70 3.38
N ILE A 39 -4.43 -11.57 2.79
CA ILE A 39 -4.53 -12.96 3.22
C ILE A 39 -3.18 -13.66 3.07
N ILE A 40 -2.52 -13.52 1.91
CA ILE A 40 -1.21 -14.13 1.66
C ILE A 40 -0.16 -13.57 2.63
N PHE A 41 -0.14 -12.25 2.83
CA PHE A 41 0.77 -11.60 3.76
C PHE A 41 0.63 -12.15 5.18
N VAL A 42 -0.59 -12.17 5.72
CA VAL A 42 -0.86 -12.58 7.11
C VAL A 42 -0.50 -14.04 7.33
N ILE A 43 -0.88 -14.93 6.40
CA ILE A 43 -0.54 -16.36 6.49
C ILE A 43 0.98 -16.55 6.50
N GLY A 44 1.70 -15.93 5.56
CA GLY A 44 3.16 -16.02 5.50
C GLY A 44 3.84 -15.42 6.72
N TYR A 45 3.36 -14.25 7.18
CA TYR A 45 3.91 -13.56 8.35
C TYR A 45 3.78 -14.41 9.62
N ILE A 46 2.62 -15.04 9.85
CA ILE A 46 2.42 -15.91 11.03
C ILE A 46 3.32 -17.15 10.94
N ASN A 47 3.43 -17.78 9.77
CA ASN A 47 4.27 -18.95 9.60
C ASN A 47 5.75 -18.63 9.87
N LEU A 48 6.25 -17.52 9.35
CA LEU A 48 7.61 -17.05 9.58
C LEU A 48 7.85 -16.62 11.03
N LEU A 49 6.86 -15.98 11.66
CA LEU A 49 6.94 -15.61 13.07
C LEU A 49 7.07 -16.87 13.97
N ASN A 50 6.30 -17.92 13.67
CA ASN A 50 6.35 -19.19 14.39
C ASN A 50 7.68 -19.93 14.17
N SER A 51 8.27 -19.85 12.98
CA SER A 51 9.58 -20.47 12.71
C SER A 51 10.71 -19.77 13.46
N ILE A 52 10.63 -18.46 13.66
CA ILE A 52 11.63 -17.68 14.43
C ILE A 52 11.59 -18.01 15.92
N GLN A 53 10.44 -18.39 16.47
CA GLN A 53 10.31 -18.82 17.86
C GLN A 53 10.96 -20.19 18.14
N SER A 54 11.27 -20.96 17.08
CA SER A 54 11.99 -22.23 17.18
C SER A 54 13.51 -21.97 17.18
N PRO A 55 14.26 -22.34 18.24
CA PRO A 55 15.64 -21.93 18.44
C PRO A 55 16.66 -22.49 17.43
N GLU A 56 16.27 -23.44 16.58
CA GLU A 56 17.19 -24.12 15.66
C GLU A 56 17.24 -23.52 14.23
N LEU A 57 16.28 -22.64 13.85
CA LEU A 57 16.09 -22.22 12.44
C LEU A 57 15.66 -20.75 12.24
N GLY A 58 15.64 -19.93 13.30
CA GLY A 58 15.08 -18.57 13.23
C GLY A 58 15.92 -17.56 12.44
N ASP A 59 15.75 -17.52 11.13
CA ASP A 59 16.33 -16.46 10.28
C ASP A 59 15.37 -15.27 10.14
N ILE A 60 15.69 -14.20 10.89
CA ILE A 60 14.93 -12.94 10.88
C ILE A 60 14.97 -12.27 9.50
N SER A 61 16.01 -12.51 8.69
CA SER A 61 16.15 -11.89 7.37
C SER A 61 15.02 -12.31 6.41
N THR A 62 14.55 -13.55 6.50
CA THR A 62 13.43 -14.03 5.67
C THR A 62 12.12 -13.32 6.02
N LEU A 63 11.88 -13.04 7.31
CA LEU A 63 10.74 -12.22 7.72
C LEU A 63 10.87 -10.80 7.18
N GLN A 64 12.07 -10.21 7.23
CA GLN A 64 12.37 -8.88 6.69
C GLN A 64 12.07 -8.78 5.20
N ASP A 65 12.56 -9.72 4.42
CA ASP A 65 12.32 -9.78 2.98
C ASP A 65 10.83 -9.95 2.66
N TRP A 66 10.11 -10.75 3.46
CA TRP A 66 8.67 -10.92 3.33
C TRP A 66 7.92 -9.60 3.50
N VAL A 67 8.18 -8.89 4.59
CA VAL A 67 7.53 -7.60 4.85
C VAL A 67 7.96 -6.54 3.82
N TYR A 68 9.21 -6.56 3.33
CA TYR A 68 9.66 -5.67 2.26
C TYR A 68 8.92 -5.91 0.95
N LEU A 69 8.84 -7.17 0.51
CA LEU A 69 8.11 -7.55 -0.68
C LEU A 69 6.66 -7.07 -0.60
N PHE A 70 5.97 -7.38 0.50
CA PHE A 70 4.59 -6.99 0.68
C PHE A 70 4.41 -5.47 0.81
N GLY A 71 5.35 -4.76 1.44
CA GLY A 71 5.38 -3.29 1.43
C GLY A 71 5.28 -2.71 0.02
N TYR A 72 6.00 -3.30 -0.95
CA TYR A 72 5.90 -2.90 -2.36
C TYR A 72 4.60 -3.35 -3.03
N LEU A 73 4.11 -4.57 -2.73
CA LEU A 73 2.85 -5.08 -3.25
C LEU A 73 1.63 -4.30 -2.73
N TYR A 74 1.74 -3.62 -1.59
CA TYR A 74 0.74 -2.64 -1.16
C TYR A 74 0.96 -1.27 -1.81
N SER A 75 2.18 -0.73 -1.75
CA SER A 75 2.42 0.66 -2.12
C SER A 75 2.31 0.92 -3.62
N VAL A 76 2.86 0.04 -4.47
CA VAL A 76 2.93 0.29 -5.91
C VAL A 76 1.55 0.25 -6.57
N PRO A 77 0.69 -0.77 -6.33
CA PRO A 77 -0.66 -0.77 -6.88
C PRO A 77 -1.51 0.38 -6.35
N LEU A 78 -1.34 0.75 -5.07
CA LEU A 78 -2.01 1.93 -4.52
C LEU A 78 -1.61 3.20 -5.28
N MET A 79 -0.31 3.39 -5.53
CA MET A 79 0.18 4.53 -6.31
C MET A 79 -0.39 4.56 -7.73
N ILE A 80 -0.48 3.39 -8.39
CA ILE A 80 -1.05 3.28 -9.74
C ILE A 80 -2.54 3.66 -9.72
N VAL A 81 -3.31 3.13 -8.77
CA VAL A 81 -4.74 3.46 -8.63
C VAL A 81 -4.92 4.94 -8.30
N SER A 82 -4.17 5.50 -7.36
CA SER A 82 -4.22 6.93 -7.03
C SER A 82 -3.87 7.80 -8.24
N ALA A 83 -2.87 7.43 -9.03
CA ALA A 83 -2.49 8.17 -10.23
C ALA A 83 -3.60 8.12 -11.29
N TYR A 84 -4.19 6.95 -11.51
CA TYR A 84 -5.32 6.79 -12.43
C TYR A 84 -6.49 7.71 -12.06
N ILE A 85 -6.82 7.82 -10.78
CA ILE A 85 -7.96 8.63 -10.29
C ILE A 85 -7.61 10.12 -10.31
N TRP A 86 -6.41 10.52 -9.90
CA TRP A 86 -6.08 11.93 -9.67
C TRP A 86 -5.52 12.67 -10.89
N VAL A 87 -4.77 11.99 -11.78
CA VAL A 87 -4.18 12.61 -12.98
C VAL A 87 -5.20 13.20 -13.97
N PRO A 88 -6.45 12.69 -14.07
CA PRO A 88 -7.49 13.34 -14.87
C PRO A 88 -8.01 14.67 -14.31
N TYR A 89 -7.90 14.96 -13.01
CA TYR A 89 -8.48 16.17 -12.39
C TYR A 89 -7.98 17.48 -13.01
N PRO A 90 -6.67 17.65 -13.31
CA PRO A 90 -6.14 18.85 -13.95
C PRO A 90 -6.64 19.12 -15.37
N LYS A 91 -7.41 18.22 -15.99
CA LYS A 91 -8.02 18.48 -17.31
C LYS A 91 -8.93 19.71 -17.31
N LYS A 92 -9.41 20.15 -16.14
CA LYS A 92 -10.23 21.35 -15.95
C LYS A 92 -9.47 22.67 -16.13
N TYR A 93 -8.14 22.67 -16.15
CA TYR A 93 -7.34 23.89 -16.38
C TYR A 93 -7.21 24.20 -17.87
N GLU A 94 -7.45 25.47 -18.24
CA GLU A 94 -7.39 25.95 -19.63
C GLU A 94 -5.96 26.01 -20.17
N THR A 95 -5.00 26.43 -19.34
CA THR A 95 -3.60 26.58 -19.80
C THR A 95 -2.81 25.28 -19.65
N LEU A 96 -2.06 24.93 -20.70
CA LEU A 96 -1.20 23.75 -20.71
C LEU A 96 -0.19 23.77 -19.55
N LYS A 97 0.37 24.95 -19.23
CA LYS A 97 1.32 25.12 -18.12
C LYS A 97 0.71 24.77 -16.77
N ALA A 98 -0.48 25.26 -16.45
CA ALA A 98 -1.16 24.95 -15.19
C ALA A 98 -1.52 23.47 -15.10
N ARG A 99 -1.97 22.87 -16.21
CA ARG A 99 -2.30 21.44 -16.28
C ARG A 99 -1.08 20.56 -16.00
N VAL A 100 0.04 20.83 -16.68
CA VAL A 100 1.29 20.08 -16.48
C VAL A 100 1.79 20.26 -15.05
N SER A 101 1.81 21.48 -14.53
CA SER A 101 2.24 21.75 -13.15
C SER A 101 1.43 20.97 -12.12
N MET A 102 0.11 20.92 -12.27
CA MET A 102 -0.75 20.17 -11.35
C MET A 102 -0.56 18.67 -11.45
N ILE A 103 -0.39 18.12 -12.66
CA ILE A 103 -0.05 16.70 -12.84
C ILE A 103 1.29 16.38 -12.17
N SER A 104 2.31 17.22 -12.34
CA SER A 104 3.60 17.03 -11.68
C SER A 104 3.51 17.05 -10.16
N ILE A 105 2.70 17.95 -9.58
CA ILE A 105 2.47 18.00 -8.13
C ILE A 105 1.75 16.73 -7.65
N ILE A 106 0.71 16.29 -8.37
CA ILE A 106 -0.03 15.05 -8.04
C ILE A 106 0.90 13.84 -8.06
N LEU A 107 1.70 13.69 -9.13
CA LEU A 107 2.66 12.60 -9.23
C LEU A 107 3.70 12.67 -8.12
N PHE A 108 4.20 13.86 -7.79
CA PHE A 108 5.13 14.04 -6.68
C PHE A 108 4.51 13.61 -5.34
N ILE A 109 3.27 14.00 -5.06
CA ILE A 109 2.55 13.59 -3.84
C ILE A 109 2.37 12.08 -3.82
N ILE A 110 1.93 11.47 -4.92
CA ILE A 110 1.71 10.01 -5.00
C ILE A 110 3.02 9.24 -4.79
N MET A 111 4.11 9.67 -5.44
CA MET A 111 5.43 9.05 -5.28
C MET A 111 5.93 9.18 -3.84
N THR A 112 5.76 10.35 -3.24
CA THR A 112 6.19 10.63 -1.88
C THR A 112 5.38 9.81 -0.88
N VAL A 113 4.04 9.88 -0.93
CA VAL A 113 3.14 9.13 -0.04
C VAL A 113 3.32 7.63 -0.22
N GLY A 114 3.42 7.14 -1.46
CA GLY A 114 3.65 5.72 -1.73
C GLY A 114 4.98 5.22 -1.18
N HIS A 115 6.06 6.00 -1.32
CA HIS A 115 7.35 5.68 -0.70
C HIS A 115 7.25 5.64 0.83
N PHE A 116 6.63 6.65 1.45
CA PHE A 116 6.43 6.68 2.90
C PHE A 116 5.48 5.60 3.40
N LEU A 117 4.51 5.16 2.60
CA LEU A 117 3.64 4.03 2.94
C LEU A 117 4.45 2.74 3.08
N ASN A 118 5.42 2.52 2.19
CA ASN A 118 6.31 1.36 2.27
C ASN A 118 7.19 1.44 3.53
N LEU A 119 7.80 2.61 3.82
CA LEU A 119 8.56 2.82 5.05
C LEU A 119 7.70 2.62 6.30
N PHE A 120 6.49 3.16 6.30
CA PHE A 120 5.53 3.00 7.39
C PHE A 120 5.16 1.53 7.60
N PHE A 121 4.92 0.77 6.52
CA PHE A 121 4.66 -0.67 6.59
C PHE A 121 5.82 -1.42 7.26
N ARG A 122 7.06 -1.10 6.91
CA ARG A 122 8.26 -1.69 7.54
C ARG A 122 8.31 -1.42 9.03
N VAL A 123 8.14 -0.15 9.42
CA VAL A 123 8.15 0.27 10.83
C VAL A 123 7.00 -0.40 11.61
N LEU A 124 5.84 -0.57 10.98
CA LEU A 124 4.67 -1.18 11.61
C LEU A 124 4.87 -2.66 11.96
N PHE A 125 5.58 -3.41 11.12
CA PHE A 125 5.76 -4.85 11.29
C PHE A 125 7.08 -5.25 11.96
N PHE A 126 8.12 -4.41 11.92
CA PHE A 126 9.38 -4.66 12.65
C PHE A 126 9.60 -3.80 13.89
N GLY A 127 8.82 -2.72 14.06
CA GLY A 127 9.20 -1.65 14.98
C GLY A 127 10.29 -0.76 14.38
N VAL A 128 10.50 0.41 14.99
CA VAL A 128 11.70 1.21 14.74
C VAL A 128 12.86 0.41 15.31
N ALA A 129 13.66 -0.20 14.44
CA ALA A 129 14.94 -0.80 14.83
C ALA A 129 15.92 0.30 15.28
#